data_AF-A0A8X6LWV2-F1
#
_entry.id   AF-A0A8X6LWV2-F1
#
_cell.length_a   1.000
_cell.length_b   1.000
_cell.length_c   1.000
_cell.angle_alpha   90.00
_cell.angle_beta   90.00
_cell.angle_gamma   90.00
#
_symmetry.space_group_name_H-M   'P 1'
#
loop_
_entity.id
_entity.type
_entity.pdbx_description
1 polymer ?
#
loop_
_entity_poly.entity_id
_entity_poly.type
_entity_poly.pdbx_seq_one_letter_code
_entity_poly.pdbx_strand_id
1 'polypeptide(L)'
;MLTLKEIILVKLVAGCINDSDSREIINPTQDEICEEFIRKRTSNLDIPLTLQEDIVALIKPILSEVFNFIHDHDGIFTEEHYCSFKFCYYADGTVDRVKTADLLIHSEWLDAETRFVLACQYWSSWDMSLLYSTIYTNLRGSKF
;
A
#
# COMPACT_ATOMS: atom_id res chain seq x y z
N MET A 1 1.20 -18.12 13.53
CA MET A 1 1.80 -18.77 12.34
C MET A 1 0.67 -19.01 11.37
N LEU A 2 0.67 -18.34 10.23
CA LEU A 2 -0.41 -18.51 9.23
C LEU A 2 -0.35 -19.92 8.65
N THR A 3 -1.52 -20.53 8.55
CA THR A 3 -1.79 -21.75 7.80
C THR A 3 -1.57 -21.51 6.31
N LEU A 4 -1.34 -22.60 5.56
CA LEU A 4 -1.20 -22.54 4.10
C LEU A 4 -2.43 -21.89 3.42
N LYS A 5 -3.61 -22.09 4.01
CA LYS A 5 -4.87 -21.44 3.61
C LYS A 5 -4.76 -19.92 3.73
N GLU A 6 -4.33 -19.41 4.88
CA GLU A 6 -4.15 -17.98 5.11
C GLU A 6 -3.06 -17.37 4.21
N ILE A 7 -1.99 -18.09 3.91
CA ILE A 7 -0.94 -17.63 2.97
C ILE A 7 -1.47 -17.50 1.54
N ILE A 8 -2.25 -18.47 1.07
CA ILE A 8 -2.88 -18.42 -0.27
C ILE A 8 -3.87 -17.25 -0.34
N LEU A 9 -4.62 -17.03 0.74
CA LEU A 9 -5.56 -15.92 0.84
C LEU A 9 -4.83 -14.57 0.82
N VAL A 10 -3.81 -14.36 1.64
CA VAL A 10 -2.99 -13.13 1.60
C VAL A 10 -2.42 -12.85 0.21
N LYS A 11 -2.01 -13.90 -0.54
CA LYS A 11 -1.53 -13.73 -1.92
C LYS A 11 -2.64 -13.37 -2.91
N LEU A 12 -3.82 -13.98 -2.79
CA LEU A 12 -5.01 -13.61 -3.56
C LEU A 12 -5.37 -12.14 -3.30
N VAL A 13 -5.19 -11.68 -2.07
CA VAL A 13 -5.54 -10.33 -1.59
C VAL A 13 -4.54 -9.30 -2.06
N ALA A 14 -3.25 -9.58 -1.94
CA ALA A 14 -2.22 -8.78 -2.57
C ALA A 14 -2.45 -8.71 -4.10
N GLY A 15 -2.92 -9.80 -4.72
CA GLY A 15 -3.37 -9.80 -6.11
C GLY A 15 -4.55 -8.85 -6.35
N CYS A 16 -5.61 -8.91 -5.54
CA CYS A 16 -6.79 -8.05 -5.67
C CYS A 16 -6.50 -6.57 -5.42
N ILE A 17 -5.56 -6.24 -4.55
CA ILE A 17 -5.15 -4.85 -4.25
C ILE A 17 -4.23 -4.29 -5.36
N ASN A 18 -3.34 -5.13 -5.90
CA ASN A 18 -2.36 -4.72 -6.92
C ASN A 18 -2.87 -4.81 -8.36
N ASP A 19 -4.09 -5.30 -8.57
CA ASP A 19 -4.69 -5.44 -9.90
C ASP A 19 -5.48 -4.17 -10.27
N SER A 20 -5.06 -3.57 -11.38
CA SER A 20 -5.15 -2.18 -11.84
C SER A 20 -6.53 -1.48 -11.94
N ASP A 21 -7.61 -2.10 -11.46
CA ASP A 21 -8.96 -1.50 -11.39
C ASP A 21 -9.27 -0.87 -10.01
N SER A 22 -8.27 -0.76 -9.14
CA SER A 22 -8.36 -0.28 -7.76
C SER A 22 -8.67 1.22 -7.58
N ARG A 23 -8.99 1.96 -8.66
CA ARG A 23 -9.40 3.38 -8.59
C ARG A 23 -10.68 3.59 -7.77
N GLU A 24 -11.52 2.57 -7.62
CA GLU A 24 -12.75 2.65 -6.81
C GLU A 24 -12.49 2.52 -5.30
N ILE A 25 -11.26 2.20 -4.89
CA ILE A 25 -10.90 1.89 -3.49
C ILE A 25 -10.22 3.09 -2.81
N ILE A 26 -10.53 4.33 -3.24
CA ILE A 26 -9.95 5.55 -2.64
C ILE A 26 -11.10 6.45 -2.17
N ASN A 27 -11.77 6.07 -1.08
CA ASN A 27 -12.67 6.98 -0.36
C ASN A 27 -12.89 6.49 1.09
N PRO A 28 -12.61 7.30 2.14
CA PRO A 28 -12.48 6.83 3.53
C PRO A 28 -13.78 6.38 4.23
N THR A 29 -14.91 6.23 3.55
CA THR A 29 -16.17 5.66 4.10
C THR A 29 -16.28 4.14 3.86
N GLN A 30 -15.19 3.40 4.06
CA GLN A 30 -14.76 2.29 3.18
C GLN A 30 -15.14 0.86 3.59
N ASP A 31 -15.75 0.64 4.75
CA ASP A 31 -15.97 -0.72 5.27
C ASP A 31 -16.96 -1.53 4.42
N GLU A 32 -18.10 -0.93 4.04
CA GLU A 32 -19.12 -1.58 3.19
C GLU A 32 -18.66 -1.70 1.73
N ILE A 33 -17.99 -0.67 1.20
CA ILE A 33 -17.47 -0.66 -0.18
C ILE A 33 -16.39 -1.73 -0.36
N CYS A 34 -15.51 -1.91 0.64
CA CYS A 34 -14.49 -2.94 0.59
C CYS A 34 -15.08 -4.34 0.71
N GLU A 35 -16.03 -4.54 1.62
CA GLU A 35 -16.68 -5.84 1.75
C GLU A 35 -17.42 -6.22 0.46
N GLU A 36 -18.15 -5.30 -0.16
CA GLU A 36 -18.82 -5.52 -1.45
C GLU A 36 -17.81 -5.80 -2.58
N PHE A 37 -16.71 -5.03 -2.65
CA PHE A 37 -15.64 -5.25 -3.63
C PHE A 37 -15.00 -6.63 -3.48
N ILE A 38 -14.67 -7.03 -2.25
CA ILE A 38 -14.13 -8.36 -1.96
C ILE A 38 -15.14 -9.41 -2.36
N ARG A 39 -16.40 -9.29 -1.94
CA ARG A 39 -17.46 -10.26 -2.24
C ARG A 39 -17.65 -10.44 -3.74
N LYS A 40 -17.62 -9.35 -4.51
CA LYS A 40 -17.69 -9.36 -5.98
C LYS A 40 -16.48 -10.03 -6.63
N ARG A 41 -15.27 -9.83 -6.09
CA ARG A 41 -14.05 -10.53 -6.56
C ARG A 41 -14.08 -12.01 -6.19
N THR A 42 -14.50 -12.35 -4.97
CA THR A 42 -14.54 -13.74 -4.48
C THR A 42 -15.69 -14.55 -5.08
N SER A 43 -16.80 -13.91 -5.47
CA SER A 43 -17.92 -14.59 -6.13
C SER A 43 -17.55 -15.14 -7.52
N ASN A 44 -16.50 -14.59 -8.13
CA ASN A 44 -15.96 -15.07 -9.40
C ASN A 44 -14.98 -16.24 -9.22
N LEU A 45 -14.59 -16.55 -7.98
CA LEU A 45 -13.79 -17.72 -7.66
C LEU A 45 -14.77 -18.89 -7.48
N ASP A 46 -14.55 -20.00 -8.17
CA ASP A 46 -15.36 -21.22 -8.03
C ASP A 46 -15.04 -21.92 -6.70
N ILE A 47 -15.43 -21.28 -5.59
CA ILE A 47 -15.15 -21.69 -4.22
C ILE A 47 -16.42 -21.68 -3.36
N PRO A 48 -16.50 -22.56 -2.33
CA PRO A 48 -17.65 -22.61 -1.43
C PRO A 48 -17.92 -21.27 -0.73
N LEU A 49 -19.19 -20.97 -0.48
CA LEU A 49 -19.62 -19.73 0.19
C LEU A 49 -18.95 -19.53 1.55
N THR A 50 -18.81 -20.60 2.34
CA THR A 50 -18.10 -20.56 3.63
C THR A 50 -16.64 -20.15 3.49
N LEU A 51 -15.99 -20.57 2.40
CA LEU A 51 -14.63 -20.13 2.10
C LEU A 51 -14.63 -18.65 1.74
N GLN A 52 -15.59 -18.17 0.95
CA GLN A 52 -15.72 -16.74 0.61
C GLN A 52 -15.88 -15.86 1.86
N GLU A 53 -16.68 -16.30 2.84
CA GLU A 53 -16.84 -15.62 4.13
C GLU A 53 -15.52 -15.58 4.92
N ASP A 54 -14.78 -16.69 4.97
CA ASP A 54 -13.45 -16.73 5.57
C ASP A 54 -12.47 -15.75 4.87
N ILE A 55 -12.55 -15.65 3.54
CA ILE A 55 -11.74 -14.71 2.76
C ILE A 55 -12.04 -13.27 3.19
N VAL A 56 -13.33 -12.89 3.21
CA VAL A 56 -13.77 -11.54 3.61
C VAL A 56 -13.28 -11.19 5.01
N ALA A 57 -13.47 -12.11 5.96
CA ALA A 57 -13.07 -11.92 7.35
C ALA A 57 -11.54 -11.71 7.52
N LEU A 58 -10.74 -12.40 6.71
CA LEU A 58 -9.28 -12.24 6.72
C LEU A 58 -8.80 -10.97 6.01
N ILE A 59 -9.51 -10.53 4.97
CA ILE A 59 -9.10 -9.35 4.19
C ILE A 59 -9.41 -8.05 4.92
N LYS A 60 -10.58 -7.97 5.54
CA LYS A 60 -11.06 -6.75 6.18
C LYS A 60 -10.01 -6.07 7.07
N PRO A 61 -9.32 -6.77 8.00
CA PRO A 61 -8.27 -6.15 8.80
C PRO A 61 -7.05 -5.72 7.97
N ILE A 62 -6.67 -6.48 6.92
CA ILE A 62 -5.53 -6.13 6.04
C ILE A 62 -5.85 -4.84 5.25
N LEU A 63 -7.06 -4.71 4.71
CA LEU A 63 -7.47 -3.49 4.02
C LEU A 63 -7.55 -2.32 4.97
N SER A 64 -8.07 -2.52 6.18
CA SER A 64 -8.08 -1.47 7.21
C SER A 64 -6.67 -0.96 7.49
N GLU A 65 -5.67 -1.84 7.60
CA GLU A 65 -4.26 -1.46 7.76
C GLU A 65 -3.69 -0.71 6.55
N VAL A 66 -4.06 -1.12 5.33
CA VAL A 66 -3.69 -0.41 4.09
C VAL A 66 -4.30 0.98 4.06
N PHE A 67 -5.57 1.14 4.43
CA PHE A 67 -6.22 2.45 4.49
C PHE A 67 -5.65 3.34 5.60
N ASN A 68 -5.37 2.77 6.77
CA ASN A 68 -4.70 3.50 7.84
C ASN A 68 -3.34 4.00 7.35
N PHE A 69 -2.57 3.15 6.64
CA PHE A 69 -1.33 3.60 6.02
C PHE A 69 -1.58 4.74 5.03
N ILE A 70 -2.51 4.60 4.08
CA ILE A 70 -2.81 5.65 3.10
C ILE A 70 -3.21 6.96 3.79
N HIS A 71 -4.11 6.90 4.78
CA HIS A 71 -4.59 8.05 5.52
C HIS A 71 -3.48 8.77 6.29
N ASP A 72 -2.58 8.02 6.93
CA ASP A 72 -1.45 8.58 7.68
C ASP A 72 -0.39 9.24 6.78
N HIS A 73 -0.47 9.03 5.46
CA HIS A 73 0.38 9.68 4.46
C HIS A 73 -0.43 10.52 3.47
N ASP A 74 -1.63 10.94 3.88
CA ASP A 74 -2.44 11.83 3.08
C ASP A 74 -1.68 13.13 2.77
N GLY A 75 -1.76 13.59 1.53
CA GLY A 75 -0.98 14.73 1.02
C GLY A 75 0.48 14.44 0.66
N ILE A 76 1.00 13.24 0.92
CA ILE A 76 2.34 12.82 0.42
C ILE A 76 2.22 12.16 -0.95
N PHE A 77 1.16 11.39 -1.16
CA PHE A 77 0.99 10.59 -2.36
C PHE A 77 -0.28 10.96 -3.13
N THR A 78 -0.24 10.77 -4.45
CA THR A 78 -1.40 10.92 -5.33
C THR A 78 -2.13 9.58 -5.45
N GLU A 79 -3.36 9.61 -5.98
CA GLU A 79 -4.11 8.39 -6.28
C GLU A 79 -3.35 7.41 -7.19
N GLU A 80 -2.59 7.94 -8.16
CA GLU A 80 -1.77 7.14 -9.07
C GLU A 80 -0.62 6.42 -8.35
N HIS A 81 -0.06 7.05 -7.31
CA HIS A 81 0.99 6.44 -6.50
C HIS A 81 0.45 5.23 -5.73
N TYR A 82 -0.73 5.34 -5.11
CA TYR A 82 -1.32 4.27 -4.30
C TYR A 82 -1.54 2.98 -5.11
N CYS A 83 -1.93 3.09 -6.38
CA CYS A 83 -2.08 1.95 -7.28
C CYS A 83 -0.76 1.19 -7.55
N SER A 84 0.38 1.85 -7.34
CA SER A 84 1.72 1.29 -7.60
C SER A 84 2.41 0.78 -6.32
N PHE A 85 1.76 0.91 -5.16
CA PHE A 85 2.36 0.55 -3.88
C PHE A 85 2.56 -0.96 -3.76
N LYS A 86 3.71 -1.32 -3.18
CA LYS A 86 3.99 -2.68 -2.73
C LYS A 86 4.15 -2.66 -1.22
N PHE A 87 3.10 -3.08 -0.53
CA PHE A 87 3.11 -3.18 0.92
C PHE A 87 3.93 -4.39 1.39
N CYS A 88 4.74 -4.18 2.42
CA CYS A 88 5.30 -5.26 3.22
C CYS A 88 4.34 -5.59 4.36
N TYR A 89 4.21 -6.88 4.67
CA TYR A 89 3.32 -7.35 5.73
C TYR A 89 4.08 -8.19 6.74
N TYR A 90 3.69 -8.09 8.01
CA TYR A 90 4.05 -9.04 9.04
C TYR A 90 3.28 -10.35 8.87
N ALA A 91 3.71 -11.39 9.58
CA ALA A 91 3.07 -12.70 9.52
C ALA A 91 1.65 -12.71 10.12
N ASP A 92 1.19 -11.65 10.77
CA ASP A 92 -0.19 -11.49 11.25
C ASP A 92 -1.09 -10.74 10.26
N GLY A 93 -0.56 -10.33 9.10
CA GLY A 93 -1.30 -9.60 8.08
C GLY A 93 -1.29 -8.08 8.25
N THR A 94 -0.68 -7.55 9.32
CA THR A 94 -0.51 -6.10 9.49
C THR A 94 0.58 -5.56 8.58
N VAL A 95 0.48 -4.29 8.20
CA VAL A 95 1.48 -3.65 7.32
C VAL A 95 2.76 -3.41 8.11
N ASP A 96 3.89 -3.90 7.62
CA ASP A 96 5.21 -3.50 8.09
C ASP A 96 5.52 -2.10 7.55
N ARG A 97 5.08 -1.09 8.31
CA ARG A 97 5.12 0.30 7.89
C ARG A 97 6.53 0.81 7.63
N VAL A 98 7.48 0.45 8.49
CA VAL A 98 8.88 0.88 8.36
C VAL A 98 9.49 0.29 7.10
N LYS A 99 9.31 -1.01 6.87
CA LYS A 99 9.84 -1.67 5.68
C LYS A 99 9.14 -1.23 4.40
N THR A 100 7.84 -0.96 4.47
CA THR A 100 7.07 -0.41 3.34
C THR A 100 7.56 0.99 2.99
N ALA A 101 7.73 1.86 3.99
CA ALA A 101 8.27 3.20 3.78
C ALA A 101 9.70 3.16 3.21
N ASP A 102 10.55 2.27 3.72
CA ASP A 102 11.90 2.05 3.18
C ASP A 102 11.88 1.68 1.70
N LEU A 103 11.01 0.73 1.29
CA LEU A 103 10.86 0.39 -0.13
C LEU A 103 10.40 1.58 -0.99
N LEU A 104 9.49 2.41 -0.47
CA LEU A 104 8.99 3.59 -1.17
C LEU A 104 10.06 4.69 -1.25
N ILE A 105 10.81 4.94 -0.17
CA ILE A 105 11.95 5.89 -0.13
C ILE A 105 13.01 5.50 -1.16
N HIS A 106 13.19 4.22 -1.46
CA HIS A 106 14.15 3.73 -2.44
C HIS A 106 13.58 3.55 -3.85
N SER A 107 12.31 3.89 -4.06
CA SER A 107 11.64 3.66 -5.33
C SER A 107 11.90 4.75 -6.35
N GLU A 108 12.41 4.40 -7.53
CA GLU A 108 12.71 5.36 -8.61
C GLU A 108 11.47 5.91 -9.32
N TRP A 109 10.31 5.26 -9.19
CA TRP A 109 9.07 5.78 -9.78
C TRP A 109 8.44 6.92 -8.98
N LEU A 110 8.86 7.11 -7.72
CA LEU A 110 8.52 8.28 -6.92
C LEU A 110 9.56 9.38 -7.15
N ASP A 111 9.10 10.62 -7.24
CA ASP A 111 9.98 11.77 -7.36
C ASP A 111 10.78 12.01 -6.07
N ALA A 112 11.88 12.74 -6.19
CA ALA A 112 12.80 12.96 -5.09
C ALA A 112 12.16 13.75 -3.93
N GLU A 113 11.20 14.64 -4.19
CA GLU A 113 10.53 15.43 -3.16
C GLU A 113 9.59 14.56 -2.33
N THR A 114 8.75 13.75 -2.98
CA THR A 114 7.88 12.77 -2.30
C THR A 114 8.69 11.81 -1.44
N ARG A 115 9.77 11.25 -1.99
CA ARG A 115 10.68 10.36 -1.25
C ARG A 115 11.34 11.06 -0.07
N PHE A 116 11.68 12.33 -0.21
CA PHE A 116 12.30 13.12 0.86
C PHE A 116 11.34 13.38 2.02
N VAL A 117 10.08 13.73 1.72
CA VAL A 117 9.04 13.91 2.75
C VAL A 117 8.83 12.60 3.51
N LEU A 118 8.77 11.48 2.80
CA LEU A 118 8.64 10.16 3.42
C LEU A 118 9.85 9.80 4.29
N ALA A 119 11.08 10.08 3.82
CA ALA A 119 12.30 9.88 4.61
C ALA A 119 12.30 10.72 5.90
N CYS A 120 11.77 11.95 5.85
CA CYS A 120 11.58 12.79 7.03
C CYS A 120 10.59 12.15 8.02
N GLN A 121 9.44 11.67 7.55
CA GLN A 121 8.40 11.06 8.40
C GLN A 121 8.89 9.79 9.11
N TYR A 122 9.76 9.00 8.47
CA TYR A 122 10.33 7.77 9.03
C TYR A 122 11.74 7.93 9.62
N TRP A 123 12.22 9.16 9.76
CA TRP A 123 13.54 9.48 10.33
C TRP A 123 14.74 8.75 9.69
N SER A 124 14.71 8.48 8.38
CA SER A 124 15.88 7.92 7.68
C SER A 124 16.92 9.01 7.36
N SER A 125 17.87 9.23 8.28
CA SER A 125 18.84 10.35 8.19
C SER A 125 19.76 10.30 6.97
N TRP A 126 20.12 9.09 6.53
CA TRP A 126 20.96 8.90 5.35
C TRP A 126 20.21 9.27 4.08
N ASP A 127 18.98 8.76 3.92
CA ASP A 127 18.13 9.05 2.77
C ASP A 127 17.73 10.52 2.72
N MET A 128 17.41 11.14 3.86
CA MET A 128 17.16 12.58 3.93
C MET A 128 18.31 13.38 3.36
N SER A 129 19.55 13.07 3.77
CA SER A 129 20.74 13.79 3.32
C SER A 129 20.97 13.60 1.82
N LEU A 130 20.83 12.36 1.34
CA LEU A 130 21.00 12.01 -0.07
C LEU A 130 19.96 12.72 -0.95
N LEU A 131 18.67 12.58 -0.61
CA LEU A 131 17.57 13.14 -1.38
C LEU A 131 17.58 14.67 -1.37
N TYR A 132 17.91 15.30 -0.23
CA TYR A 132 18.06 16.75 -0.17
C TYR A 132 19.14 17.26 -1.14
N SER A 133 20.28 16.57 -1.22
CA SER A 133 21.35 16.94 -2.16
C SER A 133 20.93 16.82 -3.62
N THR A 134 20.14 15.79 -3.96
CA THR A 134 19.55 15.59 -5.28
C THR A 134 18.59 16.71 -5.64
N ILE A 135 17.63 17.02 -4.75
CA ILE A 135 16.66 18.11 -4.94
C ILE A 135 17.38 19.45 -5.15
N TYR A 136 18.35 19.76 -4.27
CA TYR A 136 19.12 21.00 -4.35
C TYR A 136 19.89 21.13 -5.68
N THR A 137 20.48 20.03 -6.15
CA THR A 137 21.22 20.01 -7.42
C THR A 137 20.29 20.22 -8.61
N ASN A 138 19.13 19.56 -8.62
CA ASN A 138 18.12 19.72 -9.67
C ASN A 138 17.64 21.17 -9.76
N LEU A 139 17.34 21.82 -8.62
CA LEU A 139 16.92 23.23 -8.58
C LEU A 139 17.99 24.20 -9.09
N ARG A 140 19.28 23.88 -8.92
CA ARG A 140 20.39 24.69 -9.47
C ARG A 140 20.67 24.41 -10.94
N GLY A 141 20.52 23.17 -11.40
CA GLY A 141 20.74 22.76 -12.79
C GLY A 141 19.69 23.33 -13.75
N SER A 142 18.48 23.61 -13.27
CA SER A 142 17.38 24.19 -14.05
C SER A 142 17.50 25.70 -14.33
N LYS A 143 18.61 26.34 -13.95
CA LYS A 143 18.87 27.77 -14.21
C LYS A 143 19.83 27.98 -15.39
N PHE A 144 19.49 27.56 -16.60
CA PHE A 144 20.10 28.06 -17.85
C PHE A 144 19.13 27.95 -19.03
#